data_AF-A0AAU1H4P4-F1
#
_entry.id   AF-A0AAU1H4P4-F1
#
_cell.length_a   1.000
_cell.length_b   1.000
_cell.length_c   1.000
_cell.angle_alpha   90.00
_cell.angle_beta   90.00
_cell.angle_gamma   90.00
#
_symmetry.space_group_name_H-M   'P 1'
#
loop_
_entity.id
_entity.type
_entity.pdbx_description
1 polymer ?
#
loop_
_entity_poly.entity_id
_entity_poly.type
_entity_poly.pdbx_seq_one_letter_code
_entity_poly.pdbx_strand_id
1 'polypeptide(L)'
;MTGPRLDEEPAGHRRFARYLQHLETVAAEGESDLVAAVLRDEDATMADSAVGRHRDRRAADLLTEPEFISWARTMTAVITDRDFLTRRLREWTLLRTIVLGKPWAAEELTTASD
;
A
#
# COMPACT_ATOMS: atom_id res chain seq x y z
N MET A 1 40.60 22.20 -8.51
CA MET A 1 40.13 21.23 -7.51
C MET A 1 38.62 21.34 -7.45
N THR A 2 37.94 20.30 -7.93
CA THR A 2 36.48 20.26 -8.12
C THR A 2 35.83 19.85 -6.81
N GLY A 3 35.01 20.72 -6.21
CA GLY A 3 34.24 20.42 -5.00
C GLY A 3 33.20 19.33 -5.24
N PRO A 4 32.74 18.61 -4.21
CA PRO A 4 31.80 17.51 -4.36
C PRO A 4 30.45 18.04 -4.87
N ARG A 5 29.91 17.43 -5.93
CA ARG A 5 28.56 17.73 -6.44
C ARG A 5 27.55 17.13 -5.44
N LEU A 6 27.10 17.94 -4.48
CA LEU A 6 26.20 17.53 -3.40
C LEU A 6 24.70 17.57 -3.76
N ASP A 7 24.34 17.89 -5.01
CA ASP A 7 22.93 18.18 -5.39
C ASP A 7 22.28 17.13 -6.32
N GLU A 8 22.86 15.94 -6.48
CA GLU A 8 22.15 14.85 -7.15
C GLU A 8 21.52 13.93 -6.11
N GLU A 9 20.21 14.07 -5.92
CA GLU A 9 19.43 13.15 -5.09
C GLU A 9 19.71 11.70 -5.52
N PRO A 10 19.98 10.77 -4.58
CA PRO A 10 20.27 9.38 -4.89
C PRO A 10 19.19 8.79 -5.82
N ALA A 11 19.61 7.96 -6.77
CA ALA A 11 18.68 7.39 -7.76
C ALA A 11 17.48 6.67 -7.11
N GLY A 12 17.69 6.02 -5.96
CA GLY A 12 16.61 5.40 -5.17
C GLY A 12 15.58 6.40 -4.65
N HIS A 13 15.99 7.54 -4.09
CA HIS A 13 15.06 8.56 -3.59
C HIS A 13 14.22 9.17 -4.71
N ARG A 14 14.84 9.44 -5.88
CA ARG A 14 14.11 9.92 -7.07
C ARG A 14 13.09 8.90 -7.57
N ARG A 15 13.45 7.60 -7.60
CA ARG A 15 12.51 6.53 -7.95
C ARG A 15 11.35 6.46 -6.95
N PHE A 16 11.64 6.49 -5.67
CA PHE A 16 10.64 6.46 -4.61
C PHE A 16 9.65 7.63 -4.72
N ALA A 17 10.16 8.86 -4.86
CA ALA A 17 9.33 10.05 -5.04
C ALA A 17 8.41 9.95 -6.27
N ARG A 18 8.93 9.41 -7.39
CA ARG A 18 8.14 9.17 -8.60
C ARG A 18 7.03 8.14 -8.35
N TYR A 19 7.31 7.05 -7.64
CA TYR A 19 6.28 6.07 -7.29
C TYR A 19 5.18 6.70 -6.43
N LEU A 20 5.53 7.50 -5.42
CA LEU A 20 4.54 8.19 -4.61
C LEU A 20 3.65 9.11 -5.45
N GLN A 21 4.23 9.91 -6.35
CA GLN A 21 3.47 10.81 -7.21
C GLN A 21 2.52 10.06 -8.16
N HIS A 22 3.00 8.99 -8.80
CA HIS A 22 2.16 8.19 -9.68
C HIS A 22 1.02 7.51 -8.91
N LEU A 23 1.30 6.92 -7.75
CA LEU A 23 0.30 6.26 -6.91
C LEU A 23 -0.72 7.24 -6.33
N GLU A 24 -0.32 8.47 -6.03
CA GLU A 24 -1.22 9.51 -5.54
C GLU A 24 -2.25 9.94 -6.60
N THR A 25 -1.85 9.98 -7.87
CA THR A 25 -2.66 10.50 -8.98
C THR A 25 -3.34 9.41 -9.82
N VAL A 26 -3.08 8.13 -9.53
CA VAL A 26 -3.62 7.02 -10.31
C VAL A 26 -5.14 6.95 -10.19
N ALA A 27 -5.82 6.76 -11.32
CA ALA A 27 -7.25 6.48 -11.36
C ALA A 27 -7.54 5.04 -10.87
N ALA A 28 -8.74 4.80 -10.36
CA ALA A 28 -9.11 3.52 -9.77
C ALA A 28 -8.95 2.34 -10.74
N GLU A 29 -9.18 2.57 -12.03
CA GLU A 29 -9.10 1.56 -13.09
C GLU A 29 -7.67 1.10 -13.37
N GLY A 30 -6.67 1.97 -13.14
CA GLY A 30 -5.25 1.68 -13.37
C GLY A 30 -4.47 1.37 -12.09
N GLU A 31 -5.12 1.44 -10.93
CA GLU A 31 -4.47 1.32 -9.62
C GLU A 31 -3.75 -0.03 -9.46
N SER A 32 -4.42 -1.15 -9.78
CA SER A 32 -3.83 -2.49 -9.64
C SER A 32 -2.61 -2.71 -10.53
N ASP A 33 -2.67 -2.21 -11.75
CA ASP A 33 -1.59 -2.38 -12.72
C ASP A 33 -0.37 -1.56 -12.32
N LEU A 34 -0.59 -0.34 -11.83
CA LEU A 34 0.48 0.50 -11.29
C LEU A 34 1.11 -0.13 -10.04
N VAL A 35 0.30 -0.62 -9.10
CA VAL A 35 0.82 -1.33 -7.90
C VAL A 35 1.66 -2.53 -8.32
N ALA A 36 1.17 -3.36 -9.25
CA ALA A 36 1.92 -4.50 -9.76
C ALA A 36 3.23 -4.07 -10.44
N ALA A 37 3.25 -2.94 -11.16
CA ALA A 37 4.46 -2.40 -11.78
C ALA A 37 5.49 -1.95 -10.73
N VAL A 38 5.05 -1.23 -9.68
CA VAL A 38 5.93 -0.79 -8.59
C VAL A 38 6.52 -1.98 -7.84
N LEU A 39 5.73 -3.02 -7.58
CA LEU A 39 6.19 -4.23 -6.89
C LEU A 39 7.20 -5.08 -7.68
N ARG A 40 7.48 -4.74 -8.94
CA ARG A 40 8.54 -5.37 -9.74
C ARG A 40 9.88 -4.64 -9.64
N ASP A 41 9.97 -3.55 -8.87
CA ASP A 41 11.25 -2.88 -8.60
C ASP A 41 12.23 -3.84 -7.90
N GLU A 42 13.52 -3.69 -8.21
CA GLU A 42 14.61 -4.47 -7.63
C GLU A 42 14.74 -4.24 -6.11
N ASP A 43 14.41 -3.04 -5.65
CA ASP A 43 14.38 -2.70 -4.23
C ASP A 43 12.99 -3.01 -3.66
N ALA A 44 12.83 -4.25 -3.18
CA ALA A 44 11.61 -4.72 -2.56
C ALA A 44 11.17 -3.87 -1.37
N THR A 45 12.11 -3.31 -0.60
CA THR A 45 11.79 -2.50 0.58
C THR A 45 11.20 -1.16 0.17
N MET A 46 11.79 -0.52 -0.83
CA MET A 46 11.28 0.72 -1.41
C MET A 46 9.89 0.51 -2.03
N ALA A 47 9.72 -0.58 -2.80
CA ALA A 47 8.44 -0.91 -3.43
C ALA A 47 7.34 -1.17 -2.40
N ASP A 48 7.60 -2.01 -1.40
CA ASP A 48 6.65 -2.32 -0.34
C ASP A 48 6.29 -1.07 0.47
N SER A 49 7.25 -0.17 0.72
CA SER A 49 7.01 1.10 1.41
C SER A 49 6.11 2.04 0.61
N ALA A 50 6.37 2.19 -0.70
CA ALA A 50 5.58 3.06 -1.56
C ALA A 50 4.14 2.56 -1.70
N VAL A 51 3.98 1.25 -1.95
CA VAL A 51 2.66 0.61 -2.08
C VAL A 51 1.93 0.60 -0.74
N GLY A 52 2.60 0.31 0.37
CA GLY A 52 2.01 0.35 1.70
C GLY A 52 1.42 1.72 2.04
N ARG A 53 2.19 2.79 1.81
CA ARG A 53 1.73 4.17 2.03
C ARG A 53 0.51 4.52 1.18
N HIS A 54 0.54 4.19 -0.11
CA HIS A 54 -0.60 4.42 -1.01
C HIS A 54 -1.86 3.70 -0.53
N ARG A 55 -1.71 2.42 -0.17
CA ARG A 55 -2.83 1.58 0.24
C ARG A 55 -3.42 1.99 1.59
N ASP A 56 -2.60 2.45 2.53
CA ASP A 56 -3.07 2.98 3.80
C ASP A 56 -3.98 4.20 3.59
N ARG A 57 -3.55 5.13 2.73
CA ARG A 57 -4.39 6.27 2.34
C ARG A 57 -5.69 5.82 1.68
N ARG A 58 -5.59 4.90 0.70
CA ARG A 58 -6.76 4.42 -0.05
C ARG A 58 -7.75 3.65 0.83
N ALA A 59 -7.26 2.83 1.76
CA ALA A 59 -8.08 2.11 2.72
C ALA A 59 -8.82 3.06 3.67
N ALA A 60 -8.16 4.14 4.11
CA ALA A 60 -8.79 5.19 4.91
C ALA A 60 -9.91 5.89 4.12
N ASP A 61 -9.66 6.27 2.86
CA ASP A 61 -10.64 6.92 1.99
C ASP A 61 -11.88 6.04 1.73
N LEU A 62 -11.69 4.71 1.65
CA LEU A 62 -12.74 3.74 1.36
C LEU A 62 -13.35 3.10 2.61
N LEU A 63 -12.94 3.48 3.82
CA LEU A 63 -13.17 2.69 5.03
C LEU A 63 -14.66 2.38 5.26
N THR A 64 -15.53 3.36 5.04
CA THR A 64 -16.99 3.21 5.18
C THR A 64 -17.69 2.83 3.87
N GLU A 65 -16.98 2.91 2.76
CA GLU A 65 -17.54 2.76 1.42
C GLU A 65 -17.75 1.29 1.06
N PRO A 66 -18.77 0.95 0.25
CA PRO A 66 -19.00 -0.42 -0.21
C PRO A 66 -17.88 -0.93 -1.13
N GLU A 67 -17.23 -0.03 -1.88
CA GLU A 67 -16.16 -0.33 -2.85
C GLU A 67 -14.91 -0.91 -2.18
N PHE A 68 -14.74 -0.73 -0.86
CA PHE A 68 -13.64 -1.29 -0.10
C PHE A 68 -13.47 -2.79 -0.34
N ILE A 69 -14.57 -3.55 -0.40
CA ILE A 69 -14.52 -5.02 -0.52
C ILE A 69 -13.99 -5.44 -1.89
N SER A 70 -14.47 -4.79 -2.95
CA SER A 70 -13.96 -5.04 -4.31
C SER A 70 -12.49 -4.60 -4.44
N TRP A 71 -12.14 -3.43 -3.89
CA TRP A 71 -10.77 -2.92 -3.90
C TRP A 71 -9.82 -3.85 -3.13
N ALA A 72 -10.19 -4.27 -1.92
CA ALA A 72 -9.39 -5.17 -1.09
C ALA A 72 -9.16 -6.52 -1.79
N ARG A 73 -10.17 -7.07 -2.46
CA ARG A 73 -10.03 -8.32 -3.24
C ARG A 73 -9.02 -8.17 -4.38
N THR A 74 -9.13 -7.09 -5.14
CA THR A 74 -8.18 -6.80 -6.23
C THR A 74 -6.77 -6.64 -5.69
N MET A 75 -6.59 -5.90 -4.59
CA MET A 75 -5.28 -5.72 -3.97
C MET A 75 -4.68 -7.02 -3.44
N THR A 76 -5.47 -7.91 -2.83
CA THR A 76 -5.00 -9.24 -2.37
C THR A 76 -4.38 -10.04 -3.51
N ALA A 77 -4.96 -10.00 -4.71
CA ALA A 77 -4.42 -10.72 -5.87
C ALA A 77 -3.07 -10.15 -6.33
N VAL A 78 -2.84 -8.85 -6.16
CA VAL A 78 -1.61 -8.18 -6.59
C VAL A 78 -0.46 -8.36 -5.57
N ILE A 79 -0.79 -8.44 -4.28
CA ILE A 79 0.21 -8.43 -3.19
C ILE A 79 0.46 -9.82 -2.58
N THR A 80 -0.04 -10.89 -3.20
CA THR A 80 -0.06 -12.23 -2.58
C THR A 80 1.30 -12.73 -2.10
N ASP A 81 2.38 -12.32 -2.75
CA ASP A 81 3.77 -12.71 -2.42
C ASP A 81 4.46 -11.69 -1.48
N ARG A 82 3.71 -10.73 -0.93
CA ARG A 82 4.21 -9.63 -0.09
C ARG A 82 3.56 -9.72 1.29
N ASP A 83 4.19 -10.46 2.20
CA ASP A 83 3.65 -10.75 3.54
C ASP A 83 3.30 -9.48 4.33
N PHE A 84 4.16 -8.47 4.28
CA PHE A 84 3.91 -7.18 4.93
C PHE A 84 2.62 -6.52 4.42
N LEU A 85 2.47 -6.42 3.09
CA LEU A 85 1.32 -5.80 2.46
C LEU A 85 0.03 -6.61 2.67
N THR A 86 0.13 -7.93 2.70
CA THR A 86 -0.99 -8.84 2.97
C THR A 86 -1.50 -8.67 4.40
N ARG A 87 -0.59 -8.64 5.38
CA ARG A 87 -0.94 -8.40 6.79
C ARG A 87 -1.60 -7.03 6.97
N ARG A 88 -1.00 -5.98 6.42
CA ARG A 88 -1.55 -4.63 6.49
C ARG A 88 -2.98 -4.52 5.91
N LEU A 89 -3.29 -5.26 4.84
CA LEU A 89 -4.66 -5.30 4.30
C LEU A 89 -5.66 -5.97 5.26
N ARG A 90 -5.22 -7.01 5.96
CA ARG A 90 -6.04 -7.71 6.94
C ARG A 90 -6.37 -6.80 8.11
N GLU A 91 -5.38 -6.04 8.61
CA GLU A 91 -5.59 -5.00 9.64
C GLU A 91 -6.67 -4.00 9.21
N TRP A 92 -6.58 -3.43 8.00
CA TRP A 92 -7.58 -2.50 7.48
C TRP A 92 -8.96 -3.13 7.33
N THR A 93 -9.01 -4.39 6.91
CA THR A 93 -10.28 -5.13 6.78
C THR A 93 -10.93 -5.36 8.14
N LEU A 94 -10.14 -5.68 9.17
CA LEU A 94 -10.63 -5.79 10.55
C LEU A 94 -11.10 -4.45 11.10
N LEU A 95 -10.30 -3.39 10.92
CA LEU A 95 -10.68 -2.04 11.35
C LEU A 95 -12.02 -1.63 10.73
N ARG A 96 -12.24 -1.92 9.45
CA ARG A 96 -13.51 -1.70 8.78
C ARG A 96 -14.66 -2.47 9.44
N THR A 97 -14.47 -3.74 9.76
CA THR A 97 -15.48 -4.56 10.46
C THR A 97 -15.89 -3.91 11.78
N ILE A 98 -14.92 -3.44 12.56
CA ILE A 98 -15.14 -2.74 13.83
C ILE A 98 -15.90 -1.42 13.61
N VAL A 99 -15.43 -0.58 12.69
CA VAL A 99 -16.02 0.74 12.39
C VAL A 99 -17.48 0.62 11.95
N LEU A 100 -17.83 -0.42 11.20
CA LEU A 100 -19.21 -0.67 10.78
C LEU A 100 -20.07 -1.40 11.81
N GLY A 101 -19.56 -1.64 13.03
CA GLY A 101 -20.28 -2.34 14.09
C GLY A 101 -20.63 -3.79 13.74
N LYS A 102 -19.88 -4.40 12.82
CA LYS A 102 -20.07 -5.82 12.46
C LYS A 102 -19.40 -6.69 13.54
N PRO A 103 -19.89 -7.93 13.76
CA PRO A 103 -19.24 -8.86 14.67
C PRO A 103 -17.79 -9.14 14.26
N TRP A 104 -16.89 -9.19 15.24
CA TRP A 104 -15.48 -9.53 15.12
C TRP A 104 -15.05 -10.34 16.35
N ALA A 105 -14.03 -11.18 16.20
CA ALA A 105 -13.48 -11.97 17.30
C ALA A 105 -12.21 -11.32 17.88
N ALA A 106 -12.01 -11.41 19.19
CA ALA A 106 -10.85 -10.80 19.85
C ALA A 106 -9.52 -11.36 19.32
N GLU A 107 -9.53 -12.63 18.92
CA GLU A 107 -8.41 -13.33 18.29
C GLU A 107 -8.04 -12.75 16.93
N GLU A 108 -9.00 -12.21 16.17
CA GLU A 108 -8.71 -11.52 14.90
C GLU A 108 -7.93 -10.24 15.15
N LEU A 109 -8.15 -9.58 16.29
CA LEU A 109 -7.46 -8.36 16.67
C LEU A 109 -6.02 -8.62 17.15
N THR A 110 -5.80 -9.68 17.92
CA THR A 110 -4.46 -10.05 18.41
C THR A 110 -3.60 -10.72 17.35
N THR A 111 -4.19 -11.29 16.30
CA THR A 111 -3.44 -11.89 15.17
C THR A 111 -3.23 -10.93 14.00
N ALA A 112 -3.95 -9.81 13.97
CA ALA A 112 -3.79 -8.78 12.94
C ALA A 112 -2.64 -7.81 13.25
N SER A 113 -2.31 -7.55 14.51
CA SER A 113 -1.19 -6.68 14.92
C SER A 113 -0.02 -7.51 15.41
N ASP A 114 1.20 -7.22 14.94
CA ASP A 114 2.44 -7.57 15.65
C ASP A 114 2.69 -6.60 16.82
#